data_AF-A0A507DWR1-F1
#
_entry.id   AF-A0A507DWR1-F1
#
_cell.length_a   1.000
_cell.length_b   1.000
_cell.length_c   1.000
_cell.angle_alpha   90.00
_cell.angle_beta   90.00
_cell.angle_gamma   90.00
#
_symmetry.space_group_name_H-M   'P 1'
#
loop_
_entity.id
_entity.type
_entity.pdbx_description
1 polymer ?
#
loop_
_entity_poly.entity_id
_entity_poly.type
_entity_poly.pdbx_seq_one_letter_code
_entity_poly.pdbx_strand_id
1 'polypeptide(L)'
;MPTIQAPTATSTSATAPLVDTGDDAVLPPYFPLKLRKCAEVADTFFACFEKESFPNGDPAVARKAVGRCTESLTAYKNCMEKFVGPRAERR
;
A
#
# COMPACT_ATOMS: atom_id res chain seq x y z
N MET A 1 -36.43 48.49 18.98
CA MET A 1 -35.31 47.58 19.31
C MET A 1 -35.31 46.43 18.32
N PRO A 2 -34.32 46.31 17.42
CA PRO A 2 -34.26 45.20 16.47
C PRO A 2 -33.41 44.05 17.04
N THR A 3 -34.01 42.86 17.14
CA THR A 3 -33.30 41.62 17.48
C THR A 3 -32.59 41.09 16.24
N ILE A 4 -31.29 40.84 16.39
CA ILE A 4 -30.34 40.39 15.38
C ILE A 4 -30.64 38.95 14.95
N GLN A 5 -30.64 38.73 13.63
CA GLN A 5 -30.73 37.43 12.96
C GLN A 5 -29.33 36.77 12.97
N ALA A 6 -29.23 35.55 13.51
CA ALA A 6 -28.00 34.77 13.47
C ALA A 6 -27.90 34.01 12.13
N PRO A 7 -26.75 34.04 11.42
CA PRO A 7 -26.52 33.13 10.30
C PRO A 7 -26.11 31.76 10.85
N THR A 8 -26.94 30.76 10.63
CA THR A 8 -26.58 29.35 10.78
C THR A 8 -25.56 29.00 9.71
N ALA A 9 -24.31 28.80 10.13
CA ALA A 9 -23.26 28.25 9.28
C ALA A 9 -23.68 26.83 8.86
N THR A 10 -24.12 26.68 7.61
CA THR A 10 -24.26 25.39 6.95
C THR A 10 -22.86 24.81 6.79
N SER A 11 -22.46 23.97 7.75
CA SER A 11 -21.26 23.14 7.65
C SER A 11 -21.54 22.04 6.63
N THR A 12 -21.43 22.37 5.35
CA THR A 12 -21.41 21.40 4.27
C THR A 12 -20.04 20.72 4.30
N SER A 13 -19.86 19.81 5.27
CA SER A 13 -18.83 18.79 5.16
C SER A 13 -19.17 17.95 3.95
N ALA A 14 -18.52 18.26 2.83
CA ALA A 14 -18.30 17.32 1.75
C ALA A 14 -17.45 16.16 2.33
N THR A 15 -18.11 15.26 3.05
CA THR A 15 -17.56 13.95 3.36
C THR A 15 -17.60 13.18 2.05
N ALA A 16 -16.57 13.37 1.23
CA ALA A 16 -16.22 12.40 0.23
C ALA A 16 -16.22 11.02 0.91
N PRO A 17 -16.86 9.99 0.34
CA PRO A 17 -16.64 8.66 0.84
C PRO A 17 -15.13 8.44 0.76
N LEU A 18 -14.51 8.20 1.92
CA LEU A 18 -13.25 7.48 1.99
C LEU A 18 -13.55 6.17 1.29
N VAL A 19 -13.32 6.14 -0.02
CA VAL A 19 -13.16 4.90 -0.75
C VAL A 19 -11.94 4.26 -0.13
N ASP A 20 -12.20 3.48 0.91
CA ASP A 20 -11.46 2.28 1.22
C ASP A 20 -11.56 1.41 -0.03
N THR A 21 -10.79 1.78 -1.05
CA THR A 21 -10.37 0.83 -2.08
C THR A 21 -9.37 -0.05 -1.36
N GLY A 22 -9.91 -0.90 -0.48
CA GLY A 22 -9.26 -2.03 0.13
C GLY A 22 -8.96 -3.06 -0.94
N ASP A 23 -8.12 -2.67 -1.90
CA ASP A 23 -7.14 -3.61 -2.40
C ASP A 23 -6.15 -3.72 -1.24
N ASP A 24 -6.49 -4.60 -0.29
CA ASP A 24 -5.53 -5.09 0.70
C ASP A 24 -4.36 -5.56 -0.14
N ALA A 25 -3.32 -4.74 -0.25
CA ALA A 25 -2.26 -4.98 -1.21
C ALA A 25 -1.47 -6.19 -0.71
N VAL A 26 -1.98 -7.37 -1.07
CA VAL A 26 -1.59 -8.64 -0.46
C VAL A 26 -0.18 -8.95 -0.92
N LEU A 27 0.74 -8.91 0.02
CA LEU A 27 2.10 -9.36 -0.21
C LEU A 27 2.10 -10.86 -0.49
N PRO A 28 2.85 -11.33 -1.50
CA PRO A 28 2.90 -12.74 -1.82
C PRO A 28 3.54 -13.55 -0.68
N PRO A 29 3.24 -14.86 -0.56
CA PRO A 29 3.73 -15.70 0.54
C PRO A 29 5.25 -15.87 0.58
N TYR A 30 5.93 -15.55 -0.52
CA TYR A 30 7.39 -15.56 -0.61
C TYR A 30 8.03 -14.22 -0.21
N PHE A 31 7.26 -13.16 0.04
CA PHE A 31 7.82 -11.91 0.57
C PHE A 31 8.51 -12.16 1.95
N PRO A 32 9.67 -11.56 2.25
CA PRO A 32 10.45 -10.56 1.50
C PRO A 32 11.59 -11.17 0.64
N LEU A 33 11.41 -12.36 0.07
CA LEU A 33 12.46 -13.04 -0.69
C LEU A 33 12.88 -12.24 -1.93
N LYS A 34 14.20 -12.14 -2.16
CA LYS A 34 14.78 -11.52 -3.35
C LYS A 34 15.63 -12.52 -4.13
N LEU A 35 15.02 -13.17 -5.13
CA LEU A 35 15.75 -14.00 -6.09
C LEU A 35 16.67 -13.15 -6.97
N ARG A 36 17.90 -13.63 -7.21
CA ARG A 36 18.91 -12.93 -8.03
C ARG A 36 18.42 -12.64 -9.45
N LYS A 37 17.64 -13.56 -10.04
CA LYS A 37 17.03 -13.39 -11.38
C LYS A 37 15.98 -12.28 -11.46
N CYS A 38 15.45 -11.84 -10.32
CA CYS A 38 14.45 -10.78 -10.19
C CYS A 38 14.96 -9.61 -9.36
N ALA A 39 16.28 -9.46 -9.21
CA ALA A 39 16.87 -8.49 -8.30
C ALA A 39 16.46 -7.05 -8.66
N GLU A 40 16.46 -6.67 -9.95
CA GLU A 40 16.16 -5.32 -10.41
C GLU A 40 14.71 -4.89 -10.12
N VAL A 41 13.74 -5.74 -10.44
CA VAL A 41 12.31 -5.47 -10.17
C VAL A 41 12.01 -5.51 -8.66
N ALA A 42 12.71 -6.37 -7.92
CA ALA A 42 12.60 -6.41 -6.47
C ALA A 42 13.19 -5.15 -5.84
N ASP A 43 14.36 -4.69 -6.27
CA ASP A 43 15.00 -3.47 -5.78
C ASP A 43 14.13 -2.24 -6.01
N THR A 44 13.51 -2.15 -7.18
CA THR A 44 12.57 -1.07 -7.49
C THR A 44 11.41 -1.04 -6.48
N PHE A 45 10.83 -2.21 -6.18
CA PHE A 45 9.75 -2.31 -5.21
C PHE A 45 10.20 -2.00 -3.78
N PHE A 46 11.30 -2.61 -3.33
CA PHE A 46 11.81 -2.38 -1.97
C PHE A 46 12.24 -0.94 -1.74
N ALA A 47 12.85 -0.28 -2.73
CA ALA A 47 13.21 1.13 -2.63
C ALA A 47 11.98 2.05 -2.51
N CYS A 48 10.91 1.76 -3.27
CA CYS A 48 9.63 2.46 -3.13
C CYS A 48 9.04 2.22 -1.75
N PHE A 49 8.99 0.96 -1.32
CA PHE A 49 8.43 0.58 -0.03
C PHE A 49 9.18 1.25 1.13
N GLU A 50 10.50 1.20 1.17
CA GLU A 50 11.33 1.82 2.22
C GLU A 50 11.11 3.33 2.34
N LYS A 51 10.90 4.02 1.21
CA LYS A 51 10.62 5.45 1.18
C LYS A 51 9.23 5.77 1.75
N GLU A 52 8.22 4.99 1.35
CA GLU A 52 6.82 5.23 1.74
C GLU A 52 6.47 4.61 3.11
N SER A 53 7.28 3.68 3.62
CA SER A 53 7.06 3.00 4.90
C SER A 53 7.59 3.79 6.11
N PHE A 54 8.03 5.03 5.91
CA PHE A 54 8.51 5.89 7.00
C PHE A 54 7.33 6.62 7.69
N PRO A 55 7.25 6.64 9.03
CA PRO A 55 8.15 5.99 9.99
C PRO A 55 7.95 4.47 10.04
N ASN A 56 9.07 3.74 10.13
CA ASN A 56 9.05 2.27 10.22
C ASN A 56 8.38 1.79 11.52
N GLY A 57 7.72 0.63 11.47
CA GLY A 57 7.12 -0.02 12.64
C GLY A 57 5.61 0.19 12.77
N ASP A 58 5.01 1.10 11.99
CA ASP A 58 3.54 1.23 11.92
C ASP A 58 2.97 0.34 10.80
N PRO A 59 2.16 -0.69 11.13
CA PRO A 59 1.54 -1.57 10.13
C PRO A 59 0.55 -0.83 9.22
N ALA A 60 -0.07 0.25 9.67
CA ALA A 60 -0.97 1.05 8.83
C ALA A 60 -0.18 1.85 7.78
N VAL A 61 1.00 2.37 8.14
CA VAL A 61 1.91 3.04 7.19
C VAL A 61 2.46 2.02 6.20
N ALA A 62 2.88 0.84 6.66
CA ALA A 62 3.35 -0.23 5.79
C ALA A 62 2.29 -0.66 4.77
N ARG A 63 1.03 -0.88 5.19
CA ARG A 63 -0.07 -1.20 4.25
C ARG A 63 -0.27 -0.11 3.19
N LYS A 64 -0.24 1.16 3.60
CA LYS A 64 -0.33 2.29 2.66
C LYS A 64 0.85 2.34 1.70
N ALA A 65 2.06 2.04 2.18
CA ALA A 65 3.26 1.99 1.35
C ALA A 65 3.15 0.91 0.26
N VAL A 66 2.65 -0.29 0.59
CA VAL A 66 2.40 -1.33 -0.42
C VAL A 66 1.41 -0.84 -1.48
N GLY A 67 0.32 -0.18 -1.06
CA GLY A 67 -0.67 0.41 -1.97
C GLY A 67 -0.11 1.49 -2.90
N ARG A 68 0.87 2.27 -2.44
CA ARG A 68 1.56 3.30 -3.24
C ARG A 68 2.58 2.74 -4.21
N CYS A 69 3.08 1.54 -3.94
CA CYS A 69 4.11 0.86 -4.73
C CYS A 69 3.54 -0.30 -5.58
N THR A 70 2.24 -0.31 -5.86
CA THR A 70 1.51 -1.41 -6.54
C THR A 70 2.06 -1.78 -7.92
N GLU A 71 2.49 -0.79 -8.71
CA GLU A 71 3.10 -1.04 -10.02
C GLU A 71 4.39 -1.87 -9.89
N SER A 72 5.30 -1.44 -9.02
CA SER A 72 6.55 -2.14 -8.73
C SER A 72 6.32 -3.50 -8.05
N LEU A 73 5.31 -3.61 -7.18
CA LEU A 73 4.90 -4.85 -6.55
C LEU A 73 4.42 -5.86 -7.60
N THR A 74 3.64 -5.42 -8.59
CA THR A 74 3.14 -6.28 -9.67
C THR A 74 4.29 -6.82 -10.52
N ALA A 75 5.27 -5.97 -10.87
CA ALA A 75 6.46 -6.41 -11.59
C ALA A 75 7.29 -7.43 -10.79
N TYR A 76 7.47 -7.18 -9.49
CA TYR A 76 8.11 -8.11 -8.57
C TYR A 76 7.38 -9.46 -8.52
N LYS A 77 6.04 -9.45 -8.35
CA LYS A 77 5.22 -10.66 -8.32
C LYS A 77 5.34 -11.47 -9.60
N ASN A 78 5.17 -10.81 -10.75
CA ASN A 78 5.25 -11.44 -12.07
C ASN A 78 6.62 -12.07 -12.36
N CYS A 79 7.70 -11.48 -11.86
CA CYS A 79 9.03 -12.07 -12.00
C CYS A 79 9.20 -13.25 -11.05
N MET A 80 8.84 -13.07 -9.77
CA MET A 80 9.00 -14.09 -8.76
C MET A 80 8.20 -15.34 -9.10
N GLU A 81 6.92 -15.22 -9.47
CA GLU A 81 6.03 -16.34 -9.81
C GLU A 81 6.58 -17.28 -10.90
N LYS A 82 7.52 -16.81 -11.74
CA LYS A 82 8.21 -17.66 -12.74
C LYS A 82 9.24 -18.60 -12.13
N PHE A 83 9.73 -18.30 -10.93
CA PHE A 83 10.87 -18.97 -10.30
C PHE A 83 10.56 -19.54 -8.92
N VAL A 84 9.66 -18.92 -8.16
CA VAL A 84 9.08 -19.53 -6.96
C VAL A 84 7.95 -20.46 -7.40
N GLY A 85 8.27 -21.75 -7.45
CA GLY A 85 7.28 -22.81 -7.68
C GLY A 85 6.22 -22.87 -6.56
N PRO A 86 5.18 -23.72 -6.71
CA PRO A 86 4.14 -23.90 -5.71
C PRO A 86 4.77 -24.40 -4.41
N ARG A 87 4.93 -23.48 -3.45
CA ARG A 87 5.33 -23.66 -2.04
C ARG A 87 6.62 -24.47 -1.80
N ALA A 88 7.58 -23.84 -1.11
CA ALA A 88 8.25 -24.54 -0.03
C ALA A 88 7.18 -24.80 1.05
N GLU A 89 6.61 -26.01 1.04
CA GLU A 89 5.91 -26.59 2.19
C GLU A 89 6.85 -26.44 3.40
N ARG A 90 6.52 -25.58 4.36
CA ARG A 90 7.22 -25.59 5.65
C ARG A 90 6.86 -26.93 6.30
N ARG A 91 7.77 -27.90 6.21
CA ARG A 91 7.81 -29.04 7.13
C ARG A 91 8.03 -28.59 8.55
#